data_AF-A0A2G9UPS4-F1
#
_entry.id   AF-A0A2G9UPS4-F1
#
_cell.length_a   1.000
_cell.length_b   1.000
_cell.length_c   1.000
_cell.angle_alpha   90.00
_cell.angle_beta   90.00
_cell.angle_gamma   90.00
#
_symmetry.space_group_name_H-M   'P 1'
#
loop_
_entity.id
_entity.type
_entity.pdbx_description
1 polymer ?
#
loop_
_entity_poly.entity_id
_entity_poly.type
_entity_poly.pdbx_seq_one_letter_code
_entity_poly.pdbx_strand_id
1 'polypeptide(L)'
;MTSRDTDPWKHGTPIDYNASSATWSRREPDQLKDCFLNYTLDLKGSSNDAAYLNDVVVLDGKHKRVLMINGKTPGDPIVVPYLAEVLLRVRNNVLMNAMSVHVHGIDKHDLWYMDGVAFIQQCPIHSTN
;
A
#
# COMPACT_ATOMS: atom_id res chain seq x y z
N MET A 1 3.31 7.92 -8.26
CA MET A 1 2.44 7.09 -7.41
C MET A 1 1.50 6.27 -8.30
N THR A 2 0.66 5.38 -7.77
CA THR A 2 -0.34 4.63 -8.57
C THR A 2 -1.69 4.64 -7.86
N SER A 3 -2.75 4.95 -8.60
CA SER A 3 -4.14 4.76 -8.17
C SER A 3 -4.68 3.45 -8.74
N ARG A 4 -5.50 2.74 -7.98
CA ARG A 4 -6.19 1.51 -8.38
C ARG A 4 -7.68 1.72 -8.56
N ASP A 5 -8.23 2.84 -8.11
CA ASP A 5 -9.66 3.18 -8.27
C ASP A 5 -9.91 3.87 -9.61
N THR A 6 -9.30 3.33 -10.68
CA THR A 6 -9.31 3.95 -12.01
C THR A 6 -10.15 3.20 -13.03
N ASP A 7 -10.39 1.91 -12.77
CA ASP A 7 -11.14 1.03 -13.64
C ASP A 7 -11.69 -0.19 -12.84
N PRO A 8 -12.68 -0.92 -13.38
CA PRO A 8 -13.32 -2.05 -12.68
C PRO A 8 -12.36 -3.19 -12.28
N TRP A 9 -11.21 -3.30 -12.95
CA TRP A 9 -10.22 -4.36 -12.74
C TRP A 9 -9.11 -3.96 -11.77
N LYS A 10 -9.15 -2.71 -11.28
CA LYS A 10 -8.23 -2.17 -10.28
C LYS A 10 -6.76 -2.20 -10.71
N HIS A 11 -6.49 -1.95 -11.99
CA HIS A 11 -5.12 -1.80 -12.45
C HIS A 11 -4.50 -0.51 -11.89
N GLY A 12 -3.18 -0.53 -11.69
CA GLY A 12 -2.47 0.64 -11.20
C GLY A 12 -2.30 1.68 -12.30
N THR A 13 -3.06 2.76 -12.26
CA THR A 13 -2.84 3.94 -13.10
C THR A 13 -1.75 4.81 -12.48
N PRO A 14 -0.64 5.08 -13.19
CA PRO A 14 0.39 5.97 -12.68
C PRO A 14 -0.13 7.40 -12.55
N ILE A 15 0.09 7.99 -11.37
CA ILE A 15 -0.24 9.36 -11.04
C ILE A 15 1.06 10.12 -10.76
N ASP A 16 1.19 11.31 -11.36
CA ASP A 16 2.31 12.23 -11.21
C ASP A 16 1.86 13.52 -10.50
N TYR A 17 2.75 14.09 -9.69
CA TYR A 17 2.53 15.38 -9.02
C TYR A 17 3.59 16.38 -9.49
N ASN A 18 3.14 17.56 -9.93
CA ASN A 18 4.02 18.68 -10.24
C ASN A 18 3.99 19.69 -9.09
N ALA A 19 5.11 19.78 -8.37
CA ALA A 19 5.23 20.67 -7.21
C ALA A 19 5.20 22.16 -7.57
N SER A 20 5.66 22.55 -8.77
CA SER A 20 5.73 23.94 -9.19
C SER A 20 4.35 24.54 -9.48
N SER A 21 3.45 23.74 -10.07
CA SER A 21 2.08 24.13 -10.38
C SER A 21 1.06 23.63 -9.34
N ALA A 22 1.49 22.80 -8.38
CA ALA A 22 0.64 22.06 -7.45
C ALA A 22 -0.47 21.26 -8.14
N THR A 23 -0.19 20.73 -9.34
CA THR A 23 -1.16 19.98 -10.15
C THR A 23 -0.86 18.49 -10.14
N TRP A 24 -1.92 17.71 -10.24
CA TRP A 24 -1.86 16.27 -10.40
C TRP A 24 -2.19 15.87 -11.84
N SER A 25 -1.52 14.86 -12.36
CA SER A 25 -1.85 14.27 -13.65
C SER A 25 -1.84 12.75 -13.58
N ARG A 26 -2.65 12.12 -14.42
CA ARG A 26 -2.63 10.68 -14.63
C ARG A 26 -1.97 10.36 -15.98
N ARG A 27 -1.19 9.29 -16.03
CA ARG A 27 -0.69 8.72 -17.30
C ARG A 27 -1.75 7.82 -17.90
N GLU A 28 -1.85 7.82 -19.22
CA GLU A 28 -2.71 6.88 -19.99
C GLU A 28 -2.17 5.45 -19.85
N PRO A 29 -2.92 4.52 -19.23
CA PRO A 29 -2.48 3.12 -19.12
C PRO A 29 -2.72 2.32 -20.41
N ASP A 30 -3.64 2.76 -21.29
CA ASP A 30 -3.96 2.05 -22.53
C ASP A 30 -2.76 2.02 -23.49
N GLN A 31 -2.27 0.81 -23.76
CA GLN A 31 -1.11 0.56 -24.63
C GLN A 31 -1.41 0.85 -26.11
N LEU A 32 -2.68 1.06 -26.49
CA LEU A 32 -3.09 1.46 -27.84
C LEU A 32 -3.04 2.98 -28.06
N LYS A 33 -2.80 3.76 -26.99
CA LYS A 33 -2.65 5.21 -27.05
C LYS A 33 -1.18 5.63 -27.15
N ASP A 34 -0.96 6.88 -27.52
CA ASP A 34 0.39 7.45 -27.62
C ASP A 34 1.15 7.33 -26.30
N CYS A 35 2.43 7.00 -26.41
CA CYS A 35 3.32 6.95 -25.27
C CYS A 35 3.40 8.31 -24.57
N PHE A 36 3.51 8.29 -23.24
CA PHE A 36 3.63 9.49 -22.38
C PHE A 36 2.41 10.43 -22.39
N LEU A 37 1.30 10.02 -23.00
CA LEU A 37 0.04 10.74 -22.90
C LEU A 37 -0.38 10.86 -21.43
N ASN A 38 -0.71 12.08 -21.01
CA ASN A 38 -1.14 12.37 -19.65
C ASN A 38 -2.31 13.36 -19.64
N TYR A 39 -3.09 13.31 -18.57
CA TYR A 39 -4.24 14.18 -18.37
C TYR A 39 -4.15 14.84 -17.00
N THR A 40 -4.27 16.17 -16.96
CA THR A 40 -4.31 16.92 -15.69
C THR A 40 -5.65 16.67 -15.01
N LEU A 41 -5.62 16.43 -13.70
CA LEU A 41 -6.80 16.15 -12.88
C LEU A 41 -7.39 17.45 -12.32
N ASP A 42 -8.69 17.66 -12.52
CA ASP A 42 -9.44 18.74 -11.87
C ASP A 42 -10.04 18.27 -10.54
N LEU A 43 -9.23 18.33 -9.49
CA LEU A 43 -9.60 17.85 -8.15
C LEU A 43 -10.72 18.66 -7.49
N LYS A 44 -11.05 19.86 -8.00
CA LYS A 44 -12.09 20.73 -7.41
C LYS A 44 -13.39 20.71 -8.21
N GLY A 45 -13.30 20.61 -9.54
CA GLY A 45 -14.46 20.60 -10.42
C GLY A 45 -14.98 19.21 -10.78
N SER A 46 -14.19 18.14 -10.57
CA SER A 46 -14.58 16.77 -10.89
C SER A 46 -14.38 15.83 -9.69
N SER A 47 -15.49 15.29 -9.16
CA SER A 47 -15.45 14.25 -8.14
C SER A 47 -14.79 12.96 -8.63
N ASN A 48 -14.89 12.68 -9.95
CA ASN A 48 -14.26 11.54 -10.57
C ASN A 48 -12.73 11.72 -10.60
N ASP A 49 -12.26 12.93 -10.90
CA ASP A 49 -10.83 13.26 -10.91
C ASP A 49 -10.25 13.21 -9.50
N ALA A 50 -11.00 13.71 -8.51
CA ALA A 50 -10.64 13.60 -7.11
C ALA A 50 -10.53 12.14 -6.63
N ALA A 51 -11.38 11.24 -7.15
CA ALA A 51 -11.38 9.83 -6.76
C ALA A 51 -10.07 9.10 -7.12
N TYR A 52 -9.35 9.53 -8.16
CA TYR A 52 -8.01 9.01 -8.51
C TYR A 52 -6.96 9.21 -7.40
N LEU A 53 -7.20 10.08 -6.42
CA LEU A 53 -6.26 10.30 -5.33
C LEU A 53 -6.65 9.57 -4.03
N ASN A 54 -7.79 8.88 -3.99
CA ASN A 54 -8.29 8.26 -2.76
C ASN A 54 -7.34 7.21 -2.17
N ASP A 55 -6.63 6.47 -3.03
CA ASP A 55 -5.72 5.39 -2.65
C ASP A 55 -4.24 5.71 -2.95
N VAL A 56 -3.96 6.95 -3.34
CA VAL A 56 -2.61 7.45 -3.59
C VAL A 56 -1.97 7.88 -2.28
N VAL A 57 -0.83 7.27 -1.94
CA VAL A 57 -0.02 7.68 -0.79
C VAL A 57 1.19 8.49 -1.26
N VAL A 58 1.40 9.63 -0.61
CA VAL A 58 2.53 10.55 -0.87
C VAL A 58 3.53 10.45 0.27
N LEU A 59 4.79 10.13 -0.06
CA LEU A 59 5.91 10.03 0.90
C LEU A 59 7.05 10.96 0.48
N ASP A 60 8.14 10.41 -0.02
CA ASP A 60 9.37 11.14 -0.40
C ASP A 60 9.31 11.75 -1.82
N GLY A 61 8.13 11.82 -2.42
CA GLY A 61 7.92 12.34 -3.77
C GLY A 61 8.45 11.44 -4.90
N LYS A 62 8.94 10.23 -4.61
CA LYS A 62 9.46 9.30 -5.63
C LYS A 62 8.45 8.21 -5.97
N HIS A 63 8.47 7.76 -7.22
CA HIS A 63 7.70 6.60 -7.65
C HIS A 63 8.38 5.32 -7.16
N LYS A 64 7.84 4.73 -6.09
CA LYS A 64 8.35 3.49 -5.49
C LYS A 64 7.20 2.58 -5.12
N ARG A 65 7.45 1.26 -5.15
CA ARG A 65 6.55 0.28 -4.53
C ARG A 65 6.69 0.44 -3.02
N VAL A 66 5.56 0.60 -2.34
CA VAL A 66 5.49 0.72 -0.89
C VAL A 66 4.62 -0.41 -0.34
N LEU A 67 5.06 -1.04 0.75
CA LEU A 67 4.27 -2.02 1.49
C LEU A 67 3.57 -1.30 2.63
N MET A 68 2.29 -1.64 2.83
CA MET A 68 1.40 -0.93 3.75
C MET A 68 0.58 -1.95 4.54
N ILE A 69 0.16 -1.56 5.74
CA ILE A 69 -0.82 -2.31 6.53
C ILE A 69 -2.15 -1.57 6.39
N ASN A 70 -3.17 -2.27 5.87
CA ASN A 70 -4.51 -1.71 5.65
C ASN A 70 -4.51 -0.39 4.84
N GLY A 71 -3.65 -0.29 3.82
CA GLY A 71 -3.55 0.89 2.95
C GLY A 71 -2.84 2.10 3.56
N LYS A 72 -2.24 1.96 4.75
CA LYS A 72 -1.53 3.04 5.44
C LYS A 72 -0.05 2.74 5.66
N THR A 73 0.74 3.80 5.67
CA THR A 73 2.14 3.77 6.08
C THR A 73 2.53 5.13 6.71
N PRO A 74 3.07 5.14 7.95
CA PRO A 74 3.19 4.01 8.86
C PRO A 74 1.84 3.33 9.16
N GLY A 75 1.87 2.04 9.52
CA GLY A 75 0.65 1.31 9.89
C GLY A 75 0.04 1.85 11.19
N ASP A 76 -1.23 1.54 11.44
CA ASP A 76 -1.91 1.95 12.67
C ASP A 76 -1.21 1.34 13.91
N PRO A 77 -1.05 2.10 15.01
CA PRO A 77 -0.41 1.61 16.22
C PRO A 77 -1.29 0.58 16.92
N ILE A 78 -0.67 -0.46 17.47
CA ILE A 78 -1.32 -1.42 18.36
C ILE A 78 -1.02 -0.97 19.79
N VAL A 79 -2.03 -0.47 20.50
CA VAL A 79 -1.90 0.04 21.87
C VAL A 79 -2.79 -0.80 22.77
N VAL A 80 -2.18 -1.48 23.74
CA VAL A 80 -2.88 -2.36 24.68
C VAL A 80 -2.31 -2.18 26.10
N PRO A 81 -3.07 -2.52 27.15
CA PRO A 81 -2.55 -2.56 28.51
C PRO A 81 -1.37 -3.53 28.66
N TYR A 82 -0.55 -3.30 29.67
CA TYR A 82 0.51 -4.25 30.04
C TYR A 82 -0.10 -5.62 30.35
N LEU A 83 0.56 -6.69 29.86
CA LEU A 83 0.11 -8.10 29.95
C LEU A 83 -1.18 -8.45 29.19
N ALA A 84 -1.67 -7.58 28.31
CA ALA A 84 -2.79 -7.95 27.44
C ALA A 84 -2.37 -9.00 26.40
N GLU A 85 -3.27 -9.94 26.13
CA GLU A 85 -3.14 -10.84 24.98
C GLU A 85 -3.57 -10.12 23.69
N VAL A 86 -2.78 -10.30 22.63
CA VAL A 86 -3.02 -9.65 21.34
C VAL A 86 -3.11 -10.70 20.24
N LEU A 87 -4.28 -10.77 19.59
CA LEU A 87 -4.47 -11.59 18.39
C LEU A 87 -4.31 -10.73 17.13
N LEU A 88 -3.22 -10.95 16.39
CA LEU A 88 -2.97 -10.30 15.10
C LEU A 88 -3.28 -11.26 13.95
N ARG A 89 -4.44 -11.08 13.31
CA ARG A 89 -4.78 -11.83 12.10
C ARG A 89 -4.22 -11.13 10.86
N VAL A 90 -3.12 -11.66 10.32
CA VAL A 90 -2.47 -11.12 9.13
C VAL A 90 -2.99 -11.79 7.87
N ARG A 91 -3.45 -11.01 6.89
CA ARG A 91 -3.77 -11.47 5.53
C ARG A 91 -2.82 -10.83 4.53
N ASN A 92 -2.09 -11.64 3.78
CA ASN A 92 -1.19 -11.16 2.76
C ASN A 92 -1.94 -10.91 1.44
N ASN A 93 -2.08 -9.64 1.06
CA ASN A 93 -2.64 -9.19 -0.22
C ASN A 93 -1.56 -8.66 -1.17
N VAL A 94 -0.28 -8.89 -0.86
CA VAL A 94 0.85 -8.40 -1.65
C VAL A 94 1.08 -9.34 -2.83
N LEU A 95 0.82 -8.84 -4.03
CA LEU A 95 1.00 -9.59 -5.27
C LEU A 95 2.43 -10.15 -5.40
N MET A 96 2.54 -11.45 -5.68
CA MET A 96 3.77 -12.19 -5.95
C MET A 96 4.86 -12.16 -4.85
N ASN A 97 4.54 -11.69 -3.64
CA ASN A 97 5.49 -11.69 -2.53
C ASN A 97 4.89 -12.45 -1.35
N ALA A 98 5.64 -13.39 -0.79
CA ALA A 98 5.35 -13.89 0.54
C ALA A 98 5.90 -12.92 1.59
N MET A 99 5.27 -12.85 2.77
CA MET A 99 5.65 -11.89 3.81
C MET A 99 5.47 -12.47 5.22
N SER A 100 6.09 -11.84 6.19
CA SER A 100 5.88 -12.13 7.62
C SER A 100 5.91 -10.83 8.42
N VAL A 101 5.33 -10.84 9.61
CA VAL A 101 5.28 -9.68 10.53
C VAL A 101 5.99 -10.05 11.81
N HIS A 102 7.10 -9.38 12.10
CA HIS A 102 7.79 -9.49 13.37
C HIS A 102 7.34 -8.40 14.34
N VAL A 103 6.96 -8.78 15.57
CA VAL A 103 6.59 -7.84 16.63
C VAL A 103 7.83 -7.54 17.46
N HIS A 104 8.55 -6.51 17.05
CA HIS A 104 9.83 -6.15 17.63
C HIS A 104 9.73 -5.82 19.13
N GLY A 105 10.65 -6.38 19.93
CA GLY A 105 10.81 -6.04 21.34
C GLY A 105 9.89 -6.77 22.32
N ILE A 106 9.09 -7.72 21.85
CA ILE A 106 8.23 -8.55 22.72
C ILE A 106 8.91 -9.90 22.94
N ASP A 107 9.09 -10.29 24.20
CA ASP A 107 9.50 -11.65 24.53
C ASP A 107 8.35 -12.63 24.23
N LYS A 108 8.64 -13.65 23.43
CA LYS A 108 7.66 -14.62 22.94
C LYS A 108 7.69 -15.88 23.79
N HIS A 109 7.62 -15.72 25.12
CA HIS A 109 7.61 -16.85 26.07
C HIS A 109 6.57 -17.90 25.67
N ASP A 110 7.03 -19.13 25.44
CA ASP A 110 6.25 -20.29 24.99
C ASP A 110 5.46 -20.11 23.67
N LEU A 111 5.68 -18.99 22.96
CA LEU A 111 5.00 -18.61 21.71
C LEU A 111 6.01 -18.28 20.60
N TRP A 112 7.18 -18.95 20.59
CA TRP A 112 8.28 -18.69 19.66
C TRP A 112 7.84 -18.74 18.18
N TYR A 113 6.89 -19.62 17.83
CA TYR A 113 6.34 -19.76 16.49
C TYR A 113 5.46 -18.57 16.04
N MET A 114 5.21 -17.59 16.92
CA MET A 114 4.51 -16.33 16.63
C MET A 114 5.45 -15.10 16.63
N ASP A 115 6.77 -15.32 16.57
CA ASP A 115 7.74 -14.22 16.54
C ASP A 115 7.80 -13.53 15.18
N GLY A 116 7.57 -14.27 14.09
CA GLY A 116 7.44 -13.70 12.75
C GLY A 116 8.72 -13.63 11.92
N VAL A 117 9.84 -14.23 12.33
CA VAL A 117 11.03 -14.30 11.45
C VAL A 117 10.90 -15.47 10.48
N ALA A 118 10.79 -15.12 9.20
CA ALA A 118 10.68 -16.09 8.12
C ALA A 118 11.88 -17.04 8.07
N PHE A 119 11.62 -18.32 7.83
CA PHE A 119 12.59 -19.41 7.74
C PHE A 119 13.36 -19.72 9.04
N ILE A 120 13.02 -19.07 10.15
CA ILE A 120 13.49 -19.41 11.49
C ILE A 120 12.34 -19.97 12.32
N GLN A 121 11.30 -19.16 12.56
CA GLN A 121 10.15 -19.61 13.37
C GLN A 121 8.93 -20.00 12.54
N GLN A 122 8.83 -19.53 11.30
CA GLN A 122 7.71 -19.85 10.42
C GLN A 122 8.06 -19.78 8.93
N CYS A 123 7.27 -20.46 8.10
CA CYS A 123 7.22 -20.15 6.68
C CYS A 123 6.57 -18.77 6.44
N PRO A 124 6.99 -18.02 5.41
CA PRO A 124 6.31 -16.82 4.99
C PRO A 124 4.83 -17.05 4.65
N ILE A 125 3.97 -16.07 4.94
CA ILE A 125 2.56 -16.06 4.55
C ILE A 125 2.49 -15.79 3.05
N HIS A 126 1.99 -16.74 2.27
CA HIS A 126 1.82 -16.59 0.82
C HIS A 126 0.73 -15.58 0.46
N SER A 127 0.83 -14.97 -0.72
CA SER A 127 -0.21 -14.08 -1.27
C SER A 127 -1.54 -14.82 -1.37
N THR A 128 -2.61 -14.16 -0.95
CA THR A 128 -4.00 -14.64 -1.12
C THR A 128 -4.72 -13.96 -2.28
N ASN A 129 -3.96 -13.28 -3.13
CA ASN A 129 -4.36 -12.52 -4.30
C ASN A 129 -3.71 -13.12 -5.55
#